data_AF-A0A7J9QTX4-F1
#
_entry.id   AF-A0A7J9QTX4-F1
#
_cell.length_a   1.000
_cell.length_b   1.000
_cell.length_c   1.000
_cell.angle_alpha   90.00
_cell.angle_beta   90.00
_cell.angle_gamma   90.00
#
_symmetry.space_group_name_H-M   'P 1'
#
loop_
_entity.id
_entity.type
_entity.pdbx_description
1 polymer ?
#
loop_
_entity_poly.entity_id
_entity_poly.type
_entity_poly.pdbx_seq_one_letter_code
_entity_poly.pdbx_strand_id
1 'polypeptide(L)'
;TYANFEFPPISGSEKFSVTLNDEPIEFIQSMDEMGFWHVAFDVKPQSQGVLKISGFDKGLPPELPTIPVWVKQNADWWTTGQISDSEFLEGIDFLFEKQIVSVPTREAVTESQWKIPQWVQTPASWWYEEKISDEQFLNIIENLVQREIIVI
;
A
#
# COMPACT_ATOMS: atom_id res chain seq x y z
N THR A 1 -7.92 -24.56 -12.74
CA THR A 1 -7.68 -24.02 -11.39
C THR A 1 -6.31 -23.40 -11.39
N TYR A 2 -6.14 -22.27 -10.72
CA TYR A 2 -4.84 -21.64 -10.55
C TYR A 2 -4.41 -21.77 -9.09
N ALA A 3 -3.10 -21.70 -8.85
CA ALA A 3 -2.55 -21.40 -7.54
C ALA A 3 -2.13 -19.94 -7.55
N ASN A 4 -2.36 -19.24 -6.44
CA ASN A 4 -1.87 -17.89 -6.20
C ASN A 4 -1.10 -17.88 -4.89
N PHE A 5 0.12 -17.36 -4.93
CA PHE A 5 0.96 -17.18 -3.76
C PHE A 5 1.18 -15.70 -3.52
N GLU A 6 1.04 -15.28 -2.28
CA GLU A 6 1.24 -13.90 -1.85
C GLU A 6 2.52 -13.77 -1.03
N PHE A 7 3.30 -12.73 -1.30
CA PHE A 7 4.56 -12.45 -0.62
C PHE A 7 4.68 -10.97 -0.29
N PRO A 8 5.19 -10.59 0.89
CA PRO A 8 5.58 -9.21 1.13
C PRO A 8 6.75 -8.81 0.23
N PRO A 9 6.81 -7.54 -0.24
CA PRO A 9 7.93 -7.06 -1.01
C PRO A 9 9.16 -6.89 -0.10
N ILE A 10 10.35 -7.17 -0.60
CA ILE A 10 11.63 -6.80 0.03
C ILE A 10 12.10 -5.45 -0.53
N SER A 11 12.09 -5.29 -1.85
CA SER A 11 12.42 -4.04 -2.55
C SER A 11 11.23 -3.43 -3.31
N GLY A 12 10.20 -4.23 -3.63
CA GLY A 12 9.09 -3.83 -4.50
C GLY A 12 9.45 -3.84 -5.99
N SER A 13 10.63 -4.33 -6.35
CA SER A 13 11.13 -4.41 -7.74
C SER A 13 11.53 -5.83 -8.17
N GLU A 14 11.17 -6.82 -7.36
CA GLU A 14 11.49 -8.22 -7.57
C GLU A 14 10.97 -8.75 -8.91
N LYS A 15 11.77 -9.64 -9.51
CA LYS A 15 11.41 -10.37 -10.72
C LYS A 15 11.54 -11.85 -10.45
N PHE A 16 10.40 -12.52 -10.39
CA PHE A 16 10.34 -13.91 -10.00
C PHE A 16 10.69 -14.83 -11.16
N SER A 17 11.10 -16.04 -10.80
CA SER A 17 11.17 -17.19 -11.67
C SER A 17 10.55 -18.37 -10.94
N VAL A 18 9.67 -19.09 -11.63
CA VAL A 18 8.89 -20.20 -11.06
C VAL A 18 9.22 -21.48 -11.80
N THR A 19 9.60 -22.51 -11.04
CA THR A 19 9.83 -23.85 -11.57
C THR A 19 8.99 -24.90 -10.85
N LEU A 20 8.61 -25.95 -11.57
CA LEU A 20 7.96 -27.15 -11.04
C LEU A 20 8.85 -28.36 -11.34
N ASN A 21 9.35 -29.02 -10.30
CA ASN A 21 10.36 -30.08 -10.44
C ASN A 21 11.58 -29.62 -11.28
N ASP A 22 12.07 -28.42 -10.98
CA ASP A 22 13.19 -27.74 -11.63
C ASP A 22 12.97 -27.31 -13.11
N GLU A 23 11.82 -27.58 -13.70
CA GLU A 23 11.44 -27.09 -15.03
C GLU A 23 10.69 -25.74 -14.94
N PRO A 24 11.08 -24.70 -15.71
CA PRO A 24 10.35 -23.43 -15.75
C PRO A 24 8.90 -23.59 -16.19
N ILE A 25 8.00 -22.85 -15.56
CA ILE A 25 6.58 -22.81 -15.92
C ILE A 25 6.15 -21.39 -16.29
N GLU A 26 5.05 -21.28 -17.05
CA GLU A 26 4.38 -20.02 -17.25
C GLU A 26 3.68 -19.58 -15.97
N PHE A 27 3.81 -18.30 -15.64
CA PHE A 27 3.19 -17.67 -14.49
C PHE A 27 2.99 -16.18 -14.77
N ILE A 28 2.17 -15.54 -13.95
CA ILE A 28 2.03 -14.09 -13.89
C ILE A 28 2.52 -13.60 -12.53
N GLN A 29 3.08 -12.40 -12.51
CA GLN A 29 3.34 -11.66 -11.28
C GLN A 29 2.70 -10.28 -11.33
N SER A 30 2.18 -9.81 -10.20
CA SER A 30 1.63 -8.47 -10.01
C SER A 30 1.72 -8.05 -8.55
N MET A 31 1.66 -6.76 -8.25
CA MET A 31 1.44 -6.29 -6.88
C MET A 31 -0.02 -5.91 -6.68
N ASP A 32 -0.55 -6.11 -5.47
CA ASP A 32 -1.83 -5.53 -5.06
C ASP A 32 -1.68 -4.06 -4.58
N GLU A 33 -2.79 -3.48 -4.15
CA GLU A 33 -2.87 -2.12 -3.64
C GLU A 33 -2.11 -1.93 -2.31
N MET A 34 -1.86 -3.00 -1.56
CA MET A 34 -1.07 -2.98 -0.32
C MET A 34 0.43 -3.16 -0.58
N GLY A 35 0.80 -3.50 -1.82
CA GLY A 35 2.18 -3.73 -2.26
C GLY A 35 2.64 -5.18 -2.14
N PHE A 36 1.76 -6.13 -1.82
CA PHE A 36 2.11 -7.55 -1.79
C PHE A 36 2.23 -8.10 -3.20
N TRP A 37 3.29 -8.88 -3.42
CA TRP A 37 3.47 -9.63 -4.65
C TRP A 37 2.52 -10.81 -4.70
N HIS A 38 1.80 -10.94 -5.81
CA HIS A 38 1.10 -12.14 -6.22
C HIS A 38 1.89 -12.83 -7.31
N VAL A 39 2.09 -14.14 -7.15
CA VAL A 39 2.62 -15.04 -8.18
C VAL A 39 1.58 -16.12 -8.43
N ALA A 40 1.00 -16.13 -9.63
CA ALA A 40 -0.06 -17.05 -9.99
C ALA A 40 0.27 -17.85 -11.24
N PHE A 41 -0.16 -19.11 -11.26
CA PHE A 41 0.01 -20.01 -12.40
C PHE A 41 -1.10 -21.06 -12.45
N ASP A 42 -1.32 -21.62 -13.63
CA ASP A 42 -2.34 -22.65 -13.84
C ASP A 42 -1.89 -24.02 -13.32
N VAL A 43 -2.79 -24.69 -12.60
CA VAL A 43 -2.60 -26.03 -12.06
C VAL A 43 -3.49 -27.01 -12.81
N LYS A 44 -2.87 -28.01 -13.45
CA LYS A 44 -3.59 -29.08 -14.14
C LYS A 44 -4.27 -30.00 -13.12
N PRO A 45 -5.44 -30.59 -13.46
CA PRO A 45 -6.05 -31.62 -12.63
C PRO A 45 -5.05 -32.75 -12.34
N GLN A 46 -4.91 -33.14 -11.07
CA GLN A 46 -3.98 -34.20 -10.60
C GLN A 46 -2.50 -33.89 -10.87
N SER A 47 -2.00 -32.78 -10.32
CA SER A 47 -0.58 -32.41 -10.38
C SER A 47 0.11 -32.65 -9.03
N GLN A 48 1.34 -33.14 -9.04
CA GLN A 48 2.22 -33.22 -7.86
C GLN A 48 3.64 -32.83 -8.27
N GLY A 49 4.33 -32.09 -7.40
CA GLY A 49 5.73 -31.74 -7.61
C GLY A 49 6.23 -30.78 -6.54
N VAL A 50 7.49 -30.40 -6.67
CA VAL A 50 8.12 -29.36 -5.85
C VAL A 50 8.08 -28.06 -6.64
N LEU A 51 7.33 -27.10 -6.13
CA LEU A 51 7.32 -25.74 -6.65
C LEU A 51 8.49 -24.96 -6.05
N LYS A 52 9.25 -24.26 -6.88
CA LYS A 52 10.30 -23.34 -6.44
C LYS A 52 10.04 -21.96 -7.04
N ILE A 53 9.89 -20.97 -6.17
CA ILE A 53 9.80 -19.56 -6.52
C ILE A 53 11.11 -18.92 -6.09
N SER A 54 11.77 -18.23 -7.01
CA SER A 54 13.05 -17.55 -6.81
C SER A 54 13.00 -16.14 -7.40
N GLY A 55 14.01 -15.32 -7.14
CA GLY A 55 14.04 -13.92 -7.59
C GLY A 55 13.71 -12.89 -6.50
N PHE A 56 13.58 -13.34 -5.26
CA PHE A 56 13.57 -12.44 -4.09
C PHE A 56 14.92 -11.72 -3.96
N ASP A 57 14.85 -10.42 -3.64
CA ASP A 57 16.05 -9.67 -3.29
C ASP A 57 16.63 -10.12 -1.94
N LYS A 58 17.89 -9.77 -1.69
CA LYS A 58 18.55 -10.12 -0.42
C LYS A 58 18.03 -9.24 0.70
N GLY A 59 17.53 -9.87 1.75
CA GLY A 59 17.09 -9.19 2.96
C GLY A 59 15.97 -9.97 3.64
N LEU A 60 15.50 -9.45 4.76
CA LEU A 60 14.16 -9.77 5.22
C LEU A 60 13.20 -8.82 4.53
N PRO A 61 11.94 -9.22 4.30
CA PRO A 61 10.90 -8.25 4.02
C PRO A 61 10.99 -7.18 5.12
N PRO A 62 10.93 -5.87 4.80
CA PRO A 62 10.70 -4.86 5.81
C PRO A 62 9.49 -5.27 6.66
N GLU A 63 9.42 -4.75 7.89
CA GLU A 63 8.16 -4.84 8.64
C GLU A 63 7.03 -4.41 7.70
N LEU A 64 5.97 -5.24 7.63
CA LEU A 64 4.86 -5.00 6.71
C LEU A 64 4.45 -3.54 6.87
N PRO A 65 4.55 -2.73 5.80
CA PRO A 65 4.31 -1.31 5.96
C PRO A 65 2.86 -1.17 6.39
N THR A 66 2.64 -0.51 7.53
CA THR A 66 1.29 -0.31 8.08
C THR A 66 0.46 0.51 7.09
N ILE A 67 1.14 1.35 6.31
CA ILE A 67 0.58 2.20 5.27
C ILE A 67 1.18 1.80 3.91
N PRO A 68 0.38 1.60 2.84
CA PRO A 68 0.93 1.30 1.53
C PRO A 68 1.94 2.33 1.05
N VAL A 69 3.01 1.87 0.40
CA VAL A 69 4.12 2.72 -0.06
C VAL A 69 3.63 3.84 -0.99
N TRP A 70 2.66 3.57 -1.85
CA TRP A 70 2.12 4.58 -2.77
C TRP A 70 1.40 5.73 -2.04
N VAL A 71 0.75 5.46 -0.89
CA VAL A 71 0.15 6.52 -0.06
C VAL A 71 1.25 7.42 0.52
N LYS A 72 2.37 6.83 0.93
CA LYS A 72 3.54 7.57 1.39
C LYS A 72 4.18 8.39 0.28
N GLN A 73 4.23 7.88 -0.95
CA GLN A 73 4.67 8.65 -2.12
C GLN A 73 3.72 9.80 -2.45
N ASN A 74 2.40 9.60 -2.33
CA ASN A 74 1.42 10.66 -2.52
C ASN A 74 1.60 11.82 -1.52
N ALA A 75 2.06 11.56 -0.29
CA ALA A 75 2.39 12.62 0.66
C ALA A 75 3.52 13.54 0.16
N ASP A 76 4.58 12.98 -0.43
CA ASP A 76 5.65 13.78 -1.06
C ASP A 76 5.10 14.59 -2.24
N TRP A 77 4.36 13.94 -3.14
CA TRP A 77 3.78 14.62 -4.30
C TRP A 77 2.82 15.73 -3.89
N TRP A 78 2.02 15.52 -2.85
CA TRP A 78 1.10 16.53 -2.36
C TRP A 78 1.83 17.72 -1.74
N THR A 79 2.83 17.45 -0.89
CA THR A 79 3.60 18.52 -0.22
C THR A 79 4.50 19.30 -1.16
N THR A 80 4.89 18.70 -2.29
CA THR A 80 5.63 19.35 -3.39
C THR A 80 4.71 19.96 -4.47
N GLY A 81 3.39 19.85 -4.30
CA GLY A 81 2.39 20.45 -5.21
C GLY A 81 2.24 19.75 -6.56
N GLN A 82 2.69 18.49 -6.67
CA GLN A 82 2.53 17.66 -7.86
C GLN A 82 1.13 17.04 -7.96
N ILE A 83 0.47 16.78 -6.82
CA ILE A 83 -0.92 16.35 -6.75
C ILE A 83 -1.75 17.30 -5.87
N SER A 84 -3.04 17.36 -6.14
CA SER A 84 -4.03 18.16 -5.43
C SER A 84 -4.42 17.57 -4.07
N ASP A 85 -5.12 18.35 -3.25
CA ASP A 85 -5.71 17.89 -1.99
C ASP A 85 -6.60 16.67 -2.19
N SER A 86 -7.43 16.65 -3.24
CA SER A 86 -8.34 15.54 -3.51
C SER A 86 -7.58 14.25 -3.86
N GLU A 87 -6.57 14.34 -4.73
CA GLU A 87 -5.74 13.18 -5.10
C GLU A 87 -4.96 12.62 -3.90
N PHE A 88 -4.54 13.47 -2.96
CA PHE A 88 -3.93 12.99 -1.72
C PHE A 88 -4.95 12.34 -0.78
N LEU A 89 -6.13 12.94 -0.66
CA LEU A 89 -7.20 12.41 0.19
C LEU A 89 -7.81 11.11 -0.32
N GLU A 90 -7.69 10.78 -1.61
CA GLU A 90 -8.01 9.43 -2.11
C GLU A 90 -7.14 8.37 -1.41
N GLY A 91 -5.85 8.69 -1.20
CA GLY A 91 -4.94 7.85 -0.44
C GLY A 91 -5.32 7.73 1.03
N ILE A 92 -5.80 8.82 1.64
CA ILE A 92 -6.26 8.80 3.04
C ILE A 92 -7.57 8.01 3.17
N ASP A 93 -8.50 8.20 2.24
CA ASP A 93 -9.78 7.50 2.21
C ASP A 93 -9.56 5.98 2.10
N PHE A 94 -8.66 5.56 1.21
CA PHE A 94 -8.23 4.17 1.11
C PHE A 94 -7.79 3.57 2.46
N LEU A 95 -7.08 4.33 3.31
CA LEU A 95 -6.67 3.84 4.63
C LEU A 95 -7.86 3.55 5.54
N PHE A 96 -8.95 4.32 5.44
CA PHE A 96 -10.18 4.05 6.17
C PHE A 96 -10.94 2.87 5.55
N GLU A 97 -11.01 2.77 4.22
CA GLU A 97 -11.65 1.63 3.54
C GLU A 97 -11.01 0.29 3.93
N LYS A 98 -9.68 0.25 4.03
CA LYS A 98 -8.93 -0.93 4.48
C LYS A 98 -8.86 -1.08 6.00
N GLN A 99 -9.52 -0.20 6.76
CA GLN A 99 -9.55 -0.21 8.23
C GLN A 99 -8.16 -0.10 8.89
N ILE A 100 -7.21 0.55 8.22
CA ILE A 100 -5.87 0.88 8.75
C ILE A 100 -5.99 2.02 9.75
N VAL A 101 -6.90 2.97 9.49
CA VAL A 101 -7.33 4.01 10.43
C VAL A 101 -8.84 3.93 10.60
N SER A 102 -9.35 4.31 11.77
CA SER A 102 -10.79 4.30 12.04
C SER A 102 -11.18 5.43 12.98
N VAL A 103 -12.37 6.00 12.78
CA VAL A 103 -12.98 6.97 13.69
C VAL A 103 -14.41 6.54 14.02
N PRO A 104 -14.97 6.91 15.19
CA PRO A 104 -16.33 6.52 15.57
C PRO A 104 -17.43 7.08 14.67
N THR A 105 -17.18 8.23 14.04
CA THR A 105 -18.11 8.90 13.14
C THR A 105 -17.31 9.62 12.07
N ARG A 106 -17.71 9.41 10.81
CA ARG A 106 -17.12 10.02 9.62
C ARG A 106 -18.26 10.42 8.69
N GLU A 107 -18.28 11.68 8.28
CA GLU A 107 -19.22 12.16 7.27
C GLU A 107 -18.67 11.84 5.88
N ALA A 108 -19.27 10.87 5.19
CA ALA A 108 -18.95 10.63 3.79
C ALA A 108 -19.43 11.82 2.95
N VAL A 109 -18.49 12.67 2.56
CA VAL A 109 -18.74 13.84 1.69
C VAL A 109 -18.25 13.58 0.28
N THR A 110 -18.77 14.33 -0.69
CA THR A 110 -18.29 14.21 -2.07
C THR A 110 -16.85 14.75 -2.19
N GLU A 111 -16.04 14.16 -3.09
CA GLU A 111 -14.66 14.61 -3.37
C GLU A 111 -14.55 16.12 -3.62
N SER A 112 -15.57 16.72 -4.24
CA SER A 112 -15.62 18.18 -4.48
C SER A 112 -15.59 19.04 -3.22
N GLN A 113 -15.91 18.47 -2.06
CA GLN A 113 -15.94 19.13 -0.75
C GLN A 113 -14.68 18.86 0.07
N TRP A 114 -13.82 17.95 -0.39
CA TRP A 114 -12.58 17.61 0.27
C TRP A 114 -11.64 18.81 0.34
N LYS A 115 -11.16 19.11 1.55
CA LYS A 115 -10.28 20.24 1.81
C LYS A 115 -9.28 19.88 2.89
N ILE A 116 -8.04 20.31 2.68
CA ILE A 116 -6.98 20.14 3.65
C ILE A 116 -6.43 21.51 4.03
N PRO A 117 -6.37 21.88 5.31
CA PRO A 117 -5.66 23.07 5.73
C PRO A 117 -4.17 22.97 5.38
N GLN A 118 -3.59 24.02 4.80
CA GLN A 118 -2.18 24.03 4.35
C GLN A 118 -1.17 23.57 5.42
N TRP A 119 -1.43 23.85 6.70
CA TRP A 119 -0.52 23.46 7.78
C TRP A 119 -0.35 21.94 7.90
N VAL A 120 -1.31 21.13 7.40
CA VAL A 120 -1.24 19.66 7.38
C VAL A 120 -0.15 19.14 6.42
N GLN A 121 0.34 19.96 5.49
CA GLN A 121 1.50 19.59 4.67
C GLN A 121 2.75 19.34 5.52
N THR A 122 2.89 20.03 6.65
CA THR A 122 4.07 19.88 7.52
C THR A 122 4.20 18.46 8.10
N PRO A 123 3.19 17.89 8.78
CA PRO A 123 3.27 16.51 9.25
C PRO A 123 3.37 15.49 8.10
N ALA A 124 2.76 15.74 6.93
CA ALA A 124 2.92 14.85 5.78
C ALA A 124 4.36 14.85 5.24
N SER A 125 5.02 16.01 5.14
CA SER A 125 6.44 16.08 4.77
C SER A 125 7.32 15.39 5.81
N TRP A 126 7.06 15.57 7.11
CA TRP A 126 7.78 14.86 8.16
C TRP A 126 7.61 13.35 8.09
N TRP A 127 6.43 12.86 7.71
CA TRP A 127 6.19 11.44 7.55
C TRP A 127 6.97 10.86 6.37
N TYR A 128 6.96 11.55 5.22
CA TYR A 128 7.75 11.12 4.06
C TYR A 128 9.27 11.13 4.34
N GLU A 129 9.75 12.17 5.01
CA GLU A 129 11.16 12.32 5.42
C GLU A 129 11.55 11.42 6.61
N GLU A 130 10.67 10.53 7.05
CA GLU A 130 10.86 9.58 8.17
C GLU A 130 11.20 10.24 9.52
N LYS A 131 10.74 11.48 9.72
CA LYS A 131 10.84 12.21 10.98
C LYS A 131 9.75 11.83 11.98
N ILE A 132 8.65 11.26 11.49
CA ILE A 132 7.59 10.65 12.30
C ILE A 132 7.26 9.27 11.74
N SER A 133 6.84 8.35 12.62
CA SER A 133 6.45 6.99 12.23
C SER A 133 5.08 6.94 11.54
N ASP A 134 4.78 5.81 10.88
CA ASP A 134 3.45 5.52 10.33
C ASP A 134 2.36 5.66 11.40
N GLU A 135 2.59 5.11 12.60
CA GLU A 135 1.64 5.24 13.73
C GLU A 135 1.40 6.70 14.13
N GLN A 136 2.45 7.53 14.18
CA GLN A 136 2.30 8.95 14.48
C GLN A 136 1.52 9.68 13.39
N PHE A 137 1.77 9.37 12.12
CA PHE A 137 1.03 9.94 11.01
C PHE A 137 -0.46 9.52 11.01
N LEU A 138 -0.75 8.24 11.23
CA LEU A 138 -2.12 7.72 11.34
C LEU A 138 -2.90 8.39 12.48
N ASN A 139 -2.28 8.55 13.64
CA ASN A 139 -2.88 9.28 14.77
C ASN A 139 -3.20 10.74 14.42
N ILE A 140 -2.36 11.40 13.61
CA ILE A 140 -2.63 12.76 13.13
C ILE A 140 -3.86 12.76 12.21
N ILE A 141 -3.91 11.86 11.24
CA ILE A 141 -5.04 11.72 10.30
C ILE A 141 -6.34 11.43 11.06
N GLU A 142 -6.32 10.47 11.98
CA GLU A 142 -7.46 10.13 12.83
C GLU A 142 -7.98 11.38 13.56
N ASN A 143 -7.08 12.15 14.18
CA ASN A 143 -7.45 13.35 14.93
C ASN A 143 -8.03 14.46 14.03
N LEU A 144 -7.50 14.62 12.82
CA LEU A 144 -7.97 15.60 11.85
C LEU A 144 -9.39 15.30 11.38
N VAL A 145 -9.68 14.04 11.07
CA VAL A 145 -11.02 13.59 10.66
C VAL A 145 -11.99 13.62 11.85
N GLN A 146 -11.57 13.15 13.02
CA GLN A 146 -12.41 13.16 14.24
C GLN A 146 -12.84 14.58 14.65
N ARG A 147 -12.01 15.59 14.36
CA ARG A 147 -12.30 17.00 14.66
C ARG A 147 -12.94 17.75 13.48
N GLU A 148 -13.30 17.05 12.40
CA GLU A 148 -13.88 17.63 11.18
C GLU A 148 -13.00 18.73 10.56
N ILE A 149 -11.67 18.66 10.79
CA ILE A 149 -10.70 19.56 10.17
C ILE A 149 -10.45 19.13 8.72
N ILE A 150 -10.43 17.81 8.50
CA ILE A 150 -10.52 17.18 7.19
C ILE A 150 -11.86 16.46 7.14
N VAL A 151 -12.58 16.62 6.03
CA VAL A 151 -13.81 15.89 5.71
C VAL A 151 -13.56 15.11 4.44
N ILE A 152 -13.72 13.80 4.57
CA ILE A 152 -13.58 12.79 3.53
C ILE A 152 -14.66 11.75 3.72
#